data_AF-A0A1C0AME3-F1
#
_entry.id   AF-A0A1C0AME3-F1
#
_cell.length_a   1.000
_cell.length_b   1.000
_cell.length_c   1.000
_cell.angle_alpha   90.00
_cell.angle_beta   90.00
_cell.angle_gamma   90.00
#
_symmetry.space_group_name_H-M   'P 1'
#
loop_
_entity.id
_entity.type
_entity.pdbx_description
1 polymer ?
#
loop_
_entity_poly.entity_id
_entity_poly.type
_entity_poly.pdbx_seq_one_letter_code
_entity_poly.pdbx_strand_id
1 'polypeptide(L)'
;MAIFDVPLGDLRRRGTIKWRRWEPDVLPLFVAEMDAHLAPPIREALERALADGDTGYPELPAYQEAFAAYAEWQWGWRVGVADQKLATDVVTGMREAVLGLSEPGDGVVINSPVYPPFRHVVTTTGRRIVDVPLVDDRLDLPGLEEAFATERPAVYLLCSPHNPNGTIHTAEELAAVARLAERHGVVVVSDEIHAPLAGAAHVPYLTVPGAGNALVVTSASKSWNLAALKAGLVIGDAALLERLNPMMPDGASYFGVLAHATALNDARDWVGEASAEVAANKEFFAAELARLIPELHYEPSQGTYLAWLDCGPLGLDEPGRHFHQVGRVRFNLGREFSPATTGFVRVNLATSREIIAEAVERMAASLQEVRAAGRPAALQVPAEEDSDAEPTRVVEPGPPTAPMPVVPAEPVTAPMRAVEDPGPATARMAPPALAGLHTNSGEFVNVVTAVVVGREPRATAGYERAHVLRVSSPHLDISRNHVAVEVHKGDVIVRDLHSVNGTVVVPPNGSPFTLRDGASAQVEVGTILDIGEGVSLRIEPPRETP
;
A
#
# COMPACT_ATOMS: atom_id res chain seq x y z
N MET A 1 -17.11 17.01 18.24
CA MET A 1 -17.05 15.56 18.47
C MET A 1 -15.64 15.18 18.12
N ALA A 2 -14.94 14.46 19.00
CA ALA A 2 -13.53 14.14 18.75
C ALA A 2 -13.39 13.36 17.43
N ILE A 3 -12.31 13.63 16.71
CA ILE A 3 -12.07 13.09 15.37
C ILE A 3 -11.98 11.56 15.42
N PHE A 4 -11.35 11.00 16.45
CA PHE A 4 -11.14 9.56 16.60
C PHE A 4 -12.20 8.82 17.42
N ASP A 5 -13.25 9.51 17.90
CA ASP A 5 -14.34 8.90 18.68
C ASP A 5 -15.38 8.20 17.78
N VAL A 6 -14.89 7.29 16.93
CA VAL A 6 -15.72 6.44 16.09
C VAL A 6 -16.05 5.16 16.86
N PRO A 7 -17.34 4.79 17.03
CA PRO A 7 -17.70 3.58 17.77
C PRO A 7 -17.04 2.32 17.19
N LEU A 8 -16.53 1.44 18.06
CA LEU A 8 -15.87 0.18 17.63
C LEU A 8 -16.77 -0.68 16.73
N GLY A 9 -18.08 -0.68 16.98
CA GLY A 9 -19.07 -1.37 16.14
C GLY A 9 -19.16 -0.82 14.72
N ASP A 10 -18.87 0.47 14.51
CA ASP A 10 -18.81 1.12 13.21
C ASP A 10 -17.49 0.83 12.50
N LEU A 11 -16.39 0.88 13.25
CA LEU A 11 -15.06 0.53 12.75
C LEU A 11 -15.00 -0.91 12.24
N ARG A 12 -15.61 -1.87 12.96
CA ARG A 12 -15.71 -3.27 12.54
C ARG A 12 -16.53 -3.50 11.25
N ARG A 13 -17.33 -2.53 10.81
CA ARG A 13 -18.04 -2.59 9.53
C ARG A 13 -17.19 -2.09 8.35
N ARG A 14 -16.03 -1.45 8.59
CA ARG A 14 -15.17 -0.96 7.52
C ARG A 14 -14.61 -2.13 6.70
N GLY A 15 -14.53 -1.92 5.38
CA GLY A 15 -13.99 -2.88 4.42
C GLY A 15 -12.48 -2.80 4.22
N THR A 16 -11.77 -1.99 5.00
CA THR A 16 -10.36 -1.68 4.78
C THR A 16 -9.44 -2.76 5.36
N ILE A 17 -8.17 -2.75 4.91
CA ILE A 17 -7.12 -3.67 5.36
C ILE A 17 -7.05 -3.72 6.89
N LYS A 18 -7.14 -2.55 7.56
CA LYS A 18 -7.05 -2.45 9.02
C LYS A 18 -8.07 -3.34 9.73
N TRP A 19 -9.32 -3.32 9.28
CA TRP A 19 -10.45 -3.93 9.98
C TRP A 19 -10.90 -5.28 9.38
N ARG A 20 -10.30 -5.72 8.26
CA ARG A 20 -10.70 -6.96 7.55
C ARG A 20 -9.61 -8.02 7.44
N ARG A 21 -8.34 -7.66 7.53
CA ARG A 21 -7.23 -8.59 7.26
C ARG A 21 -7.09 -9.70 8.31
N TRP A 22 -7.37 -9.37 9.58
CA TRP A 22 -7.21 -10.28 10.72
C TRP A 22 -8.57 -10.70 11.28
N GLU A 23 -8.53 -11.63 12.23
CA GLU A 23 -9.70 -12.25 12.84
C GLU A 23 -10.62 -11.23 13.53
N PRO A 24 -11.95 -11.44 13.56
CA PRO A 24 -12.91 -10.45 14.06
C PRO A 24 -12.71 -10.02 15.53
N ASP A 25 -12.09 -10.87 16.35
CA ASP A 25 -11.80 -10.59 17.76
C ASP A 25 -10.45 -9.89 17.98
N VAL A 26 -9.59 -9.82 16.96
CA VAL A 26 -8.31 -9.11 17.00
C VAL A 26 -8.53 -7.61 16.87
N LEU A 27 -7.93 -6.83 17.79
CA LEU A 27 -7.97 -5.37 17.75
C LEU A 27 -6.81 -4.84 16.88
N PRO A 28 -7.06 -4.12 15.77
CA PRO A 28 -6.01 -3.75 14.82
C PRO A 28 -5.44 -2.35 15.05
N LEU A 29 -4.17 -2.26 15.44
CA LEU A 29 -3.41 -1.01 15.59
C LEU A 29 -2.11 -1.03 14.77
N PHE A 30 -2.13 -1.64 13.58
CA PHE A 30 -0.95 -1.83 12.72
C PHE A 30 -0.88 -0.79 11.58
N VAL A 31 -1.66 -1.00 10.52
CA VAL A 31 -1.58 -0.22 9.28
C VAL A 31 -1.87 1.25 9.56
N ALA A 32 -1.11 2.12 8.89
CA ALA A 32 -1.18 3.57 9.02
C ALA A 32 -2.42 4.12 8.29
N GLU A 33 -3.58 3.86 8.90
CA GLU A 33 -4.95 4.29 8.54
C GLU A 33 -5.65 4.73 9.84
N MET A 34 -6.30 5.89 9.82
CA MET A 34 -6.94 6.45 11.02
C MET A 34 -8.35 5.87 11.25
N ASP A 35 -8.71 5.69 12.51
CA ASP A 35 -10.09 5.41 12.92
C ASP A 35 -10.84 6.73 13.13
N ALA A 36 -10.89 7.55 12.09
CA ALA A 36 -11.40 8.91 12.15
C ALA A 36 -12.74 9.08 11.44
N HIS A 37 -13.52 10.06 11.88
CA HIS A 37 -14.55 10.69 11.05
C HIS A 37 -13.89 11.54 9.97
N LEU A 38 -14.27 11.34 8.70
CA LEU A 38 -13.74 12.12 7.58
C LEU A 38 -14.11 13.61 7.74
N ALA A 39 -13.16 14.50 7.43
CA ALA A 39 -13.37 15.93 7.49
C ALA A 39 -14.62 16.34 6.66
N PRO A 40 -15.55 17.14 7.23
CA PRO A 40 -16.79 17.50 6.54
C PRO A 40 -16.60 18.08 5.13
N PRO A 41 -15.67 19.03 4.89
CA PRO A 41 -15.48 19.59 3.55
C PRO A 41 -15.12 18.54 2.51
N ILE A 42 -14.28 17.56 2.88
CA ILE A 42 -13.86 16.48 1.99
C ILE A 42 -15.03 15.56 1.67
N ARG A 43 -15.80 15.14 2.70
CA ARG A 43 -16.98 14.30 2.51
C ARG A 43 -17.98 14.99 1.59
N GLU A 44 -18.29 16.25 1.85
CA GLU A 44 -19.27 17.01 1.07
C GLU A 44 -18.83 17.23 -0.38
N ALA A 45 -17.53 17.46 -0.62
CA ALA A 45 -16.99 17.56 -1.97
C ALA A 45 -17.13 16.25 -2.75
N LEU A 46 -16.83 15.11 -2.12
CA LEU A 46 -16.99 13.79 -2.72
C LEU A 46 -18.46 13.44 -2.98
N GLU A 47 -19.34 13.72 -2.02
CA GLU A 47 -20.78 13.48 -2.17
C GLU A 47 -21.38 14.30 -3.32
N ARG A 48 -20.99 15.58 -3.45
CA ARG A 48 -21.41 16.42 -4.60
C ARG A 48 -20.91 15.86 -5.92
N ALA A 49 -19.61 15.59 -6.04
CA ALA A 49 -19.03 15.03 -7.27
C ALA A 49 -19.72 13.73 -7.71
N LEU A 50 -20.03 12.84 -6.75
CA LEU A 50 -20.78 11.61 -7.04
C LEU A 50 -22.22 11.88 -7.46
N ALA A 51 -22.90 12.84 -6.82
CA ALA A 51 -24.28 13.21 -7.16
C ALA A 51 -24.38 13.84 -8.56
N ASP A 52 -23.37 14.62 -8.96
CA ASP A 52 -23.32 15.32 -10.24
C ASP A 52 -22.82 14.42 -11.39
N GLY A 53 -22.30 13.22 -11.08
CA GLY A 53 -21.77 12.29 -12.06
C GLY A 53 -20.34 12.60 -12.51
N ASP A 54 -19.58 13.33 -11.69
CA ASP A 54 -18.18 13.70 -11.96
C ASP A 54 -17.25 12.49 -11.76
N THR A 55 -17.30 11.53 -12.68
CA THR A 55 -16.48 10.32 -12.66
C THR A 55 -15.43 10.30 -13.78
N GLY A 56 -15.09 11.47 -14.32
CA GLY A 56 -14.12 11.65 -15.40
C GLY A 56 -12.67 11.67 -14.94
N TYR A 57 -11.80 12.23 -15.79
CA TYR A 57 -10.39 12.45 -15.48
C TYR A 57 -10.16 13.79 -14.77
N PRO A 58 -9.14 13.90 -13.90
CA PRO A 58 -8.81 15.17 -13.28
C PRO A 58 -8.24 16.17 -14.29
N GLU A 59 -8.81 17.38 -14.26
CA GLU A 59 -8.18 18.55 -14.85
C GLU A 59 -7.14 19.11 -13.86
N LEU A 60 -5.92 19.31 -14.33
CA LEU A 60 -4.82 19.91 -13.57
C LEU A 60 -4.89 21.45 -13.68
N PRO A 61 -4.34 22.21 -12.70
CA PRO A 61 -3.43 21.79 -11.63
C PRO A 61 -3.99 21.94 -10.21
N ALA A 62 -5.28 21.59 -10.00
CA ALA A 62 -5.99 21.88 -8.75
C ALA A 62 -5.28 21.39 -7.46
N TYR A 63 -4.67 20.20 -7.47
CA TYR A 63 -3.95 19.69 -6.30
C TYR A 63 -2.60 20.39 -6.08
N GLN A 64 -1.88 20.71 -7.16
CA GLN A 64 -0.62 21.45 -7.09
C GLN A 64 -0.82 22.88 -6.56
N GLU A 65 -1.90 23.55 -6.98
CA GLU A 65 -2.28 24.89 -6.47
C GLU A 65 -2.62 24.84 -4.98
N ALA A 66 -3.43 23.85 -4.57
CA ALA A 66 -3.79 23.67 -3.17
C ALA A 66 -2.56 23.37 -2.30
N PHE A 67 -1.62 22.55 -2.80
CA PHE A 67 -0.37 22.27 -2.09
C PHE A 67 0.52 23.51 -1.99
N ALA A 68 0.72 24.25 -3.08
CA ALA A 68 1.51 25.49 -3.04
C ALA A 68 0.95 26.49 -2.02
N ALA A 69 -0.38 26.66 -1.98
CA ALA A 69 -1.04 27.54 -1.02
C ALA A 69 -0.91 27.03 0.43
N TYR A 70 -1.01 25.72 0.65
CA TYR A 70 -0.83 25.13 1.97
C TYR A 70 0.64 25.24 2.44
N ALA A 71 1.60 24.98 1.57
CA ALA A 71 3.02 25.02 1.89
C ALA A 71 3.50 26.43 2.25
N GLU A 72 3.05 27.46 1.53
CA GLU A 72 3.33 28.86 1.89
C GLU A 72 2.69 29.22 3.25
N TRP A 73 1.45 28.81 3.48
CA TRP A 73 0.75 29.08 4.73
C TRP A 73 1.40 28.39 5.95
N GLN A 74 1.72 27.10 5.83
CA GLN A 74 2.17 26.27 6.95
C GLN A 74 3.67 26.40 7.23
N TRP A 75 4.48 26.50 6.18
CA TRP A 75 5.95 26.43 6.27
C TRP A 75 6.66 27.64 5.66
N GLY A 76 5.94 28.61 5.10
CA GLY A 76 6.54 29.71 4.33
C GLY A 76 7.28 29.21 3.08
N TRP A 77 6.92 28.02 2.59
CA TRP A 77 7.57 27.39 1.46
C TRP A 77 6.83 27.73 0.16
N ARG A 78 7.46 28.58 -0.66
CA ARG A 78 6.95 28.96 -1.98
C ARG A 78 7.28 27.90 -3.02
N VAL A 79 6.26 27.18 -3.46
CA VAL A 79 6.36 26.16 -4.51
C VAL A 79 5.66 26.65 -5.77
N GLY A 80 6.34 26.58 -6.92
CA GLY A 80 5.69 26.82 -8.21
C GLY A 80 4.80 25.65 -8.60
N VAL A 81 3.70 25.93 -9.31
CA VAL A 81 2.82 24.88 -9.85
C VAL A 81 3.57 24.02 -10.88
N ALA A 82 4.48 24.63 -11.65
CA ALA A 82 5.32 23.94 -12.64
C ALA A 82 6.40 23.05 -12.01
N ASP A 83 6.73 23.26 -10.73
CA ASP A 83 7.75 22.51 -9.98
C ASP A 83 7.16 21.25 -9.34
N GLN A 84 5.97 20.82 -9.78
CA GLN A 84 5.18 19.76 -9.19
C GLN A 84 4.61 18.83 -10.26
N LYS A 85 4.77 17.52 -10.06
CA LYS A 85 4.20 16.48 -10.91
C LYS A 85 3.27 15.59 -10.09
N LEU A 86 2.09 15.31 -10.64
CA LEU A 86 1.12 14.41 -10.01
C LEU A 86 1.63 12.97 -10.02
N ALA A 87 1.36 12.23 -8.95
CA ALA A 87 1.60 10.79 -8.82
C ALA A 87 0.37 10.09 -8.24
N THR A 88 0.25 8.78 -8.48
CA THR A 88 -0.80 7.94 -7.86
C THR A 88 -0.77 7.99 -6.34
N ASP A 89 0.43 7.88 -5.77
CA ASP A 89 0.72 7.92 -4.34
C ASP A 89 2.23 8.12 -4.12
N VAL A 90 2.64 8.30 -2.87
CA VAL A 90 4.04 8.57 -2.51
C VAL A 90 4.97 7.41 -2.82
N VAL A 91 4.52 6.15 -2.63
CA VAL A 91 5.33 4.97 -2.96
C VAL A 91 5.61 4.92 -4.46
N THR A 92 4.61 5.23 -5.29
CA THR A 92 4.79 5.39 -6.74
C THR A 92 5.75 6.53 -7.05
N GLY A 93 5.61 7.70 -6.43
CA GLY A 93 6.53 8.82 -6.61
C GLY A 93 7.99 8.47 -6.27
N MET A 94 8.22 7.78 -5.14
CA MET A 94 9.55 7.27 -4.77
C MET A 94 10.08 6.28 -5.80
N ARG A 95 9.25 5.34 -6.26
CA ARG A 95 9.63 4.35 -7.26
C ARG A 95 10.05 5.00 -8.58
N GLU A 96 9.25 5.92 -9.10
CA GLU A 96 9.55 6.61 -10.35
C GLU A 96 10.79 7.51 -10.20
N ALA A 97 11.01 8.11 -9.03
CA ALA A 97 12.24 8.83 -8.73
C ALA A 97 13.47 7.91 -8.78
N VAL A 98 13.43 6.75 -8.12
CA VAL A 98 14.54 5.78 -8.20
C VAL A 98 14.77 5.32 -9.65
N LEU A 99 13.71 4.99 -10.38
CA LEU A 99 13.81 4.54 -11.77
C LEU A 99 14.40 5.61 -12.70
N GLY A 100 13.98 6.87 -12.58
CA GLY A 100 14.44 7.96 -13.45
C GLY A 100 15.81 8.54 -13.07
N LEU A 101 16.22 8.38 -11.80
CA LEU A 101 17.41 9.03 -11.25
C LEU A 101 18.63 8.11 -11.08
N SER A 102 18.47 6.80 -11.29
CA SER A 102 19.55 5.81 -11.17
C SER A 102 19.46 4.74 -12.25
N GLU A 103 20.44 3.86 -12.33
CA GLU A 103 20.45 2.67 -13.20
C GLU A 103 20.28 1.37 -12.38
N PRO A 104 19.84 0.25 -13.00
CA PRO A 104 19.86 -1.05 -12.33
C PRO A 104 21.25 -1.38 -11.77
N GLY A 105 21.30 -1.85 -10.53
CA GLY A 105 22.54 -2.15 -9.80
C GLY A 105 23.12 -0.99 -8.99
N ASP A 106 22.69 0.25 -9.24
CA ASP A 106 23.12 1.41 -8.44
C ASP A 106 22.70 1.27 -6.97
N GLY A 107 23.50 1.87 -6.09
CA GLY A 107 23.18 1.98 -4.67
C GLY A 107 22.08 2.99 -4.41
N VAL A 108 21.14 2.65 -3.52
CA VAL A 108 20.15 3.57 -2.97
C VAL A 108 20.22 3.54 -1.46
N VAL A 109 20.43 4.71 -0.86
CA VAL A 109 20.54 4.85 0.60
C VAL A 109 19.17 4.88 1.25
N ILE A 110 19.04 4.23 2.40
CA ILE A 110 17.90 4.32 3.33
C ILE A 110 18.42 4.39 4.77
N ASN A 111 17.57 4.77 5.74
CA ASN A 111 17.95 4.77 7.17
C ASN A 111 17.06 3.85 7.99
N SER A 112 17.50 2.64 8.29
CA SER A 112 16.74 1.75 9.16
C SER A 112 16.73 2.19 10.64
N PRO A 113 15.70 1.84 11.42
CA PRO A 113 14.44 1.24 10.98
C PRO A 113 13.60 2.23 10.15
N VAL A 114 13.03 1.77 9.04
CA VAL A 114 12.21 2.62 8.15
C VAL A 114 11.02 1.87 7.58
N TYR A 115 9.98 2.61 7.20
CA TYR A 115 8.79 2.10 6.52
C TYR A 115 9.15 1.06 5.43
N PRO A 116 8.60 -0.18 5.49
CA PRO A 116 9.06 -1.28 4.66
C PRO A 116 9.09 -1.00 3.14
N PRO A 117 8.14 -0.23 2.57
CA PRO A 117 8.19 0.17 1.15
C PRO A 117 9.45 0.87 0.68
N PHE A 118 10.25 1.49 1.56
CA PHE A 118 11.58 1.99 1.16
C PHE A 118 12.45 0.87 0.63
N ARG A 119 12.55 -0.24 1.38
CA ARG A 119 13.30 -1.43 0.96
C ARG A 119 12.69 -2.07 -0.29
N HIS A 120 11.36 -2.18 -0.35
CA HIS A 120 10.67 -2.76 -1.51
C HIS A 120 10.89 -1.94 -2.78
N VAL A 121 10.82 -0.61 -2.72
CA VAL A 121 11.10 0.26 -3.87
C VAL A 121 12.51 0.00 -4.39
N VAL A 122 13.51 -0.07 -3.52
CA VAL A 122 14.89 -0.32 -3.92
C VAL A 122 15.04 -1.71 -4.57
N THR A 123 14.53 -2.76 -3.94
CA THR A 123 14.71 -4.13 -4.44
C THR A 123 13.91 -4.43 -5.71
N THR A 124 12.65 -3.97 -5.78
CA THR A 124 11.78 -4.21 -6.94
C THR A 124 12.18 -3.42 -8.19
N THR A 125 12.97 -2.36 -8.02
CA THR A 125 13.57 -1.61 -9.13
C THR A 125 14.95 -2.14 -9.52
N GLY A 126 15.44 -3.23 -8.90
CA GLY A 126 16.75 -3.81 -9.21
C GLY A 126 17.94 -2.96 -8.75
N ARG A 127 17.74 -2.10 -7.74
CA ARG A 127 18.82 -1.33 -7.09
C ARG A 127 19.30 -2.05 -5.84
N ARG A 128 20.48 -1.67 -5.37
CA ARG A 128 21.11 -2.23 -4.17
C ARG A 128 20.81 -1.35 -2.96
N ILE A 129 20.36 -1.95 -1.86
CA ILE A 129 20.18 -1.22 -0.60
C ILE A 129 21.56 -0.90 -0.01
N VAL A 130 21.77 0.37 0.29
CA VAL A 130 22.85 0.87 1.15
C VAL A 130 22.18 1.37 2.43
N ASP A 131 22.20 0.58 3.50
CA ASP A 131 21.51 0.93 4.74
C ASP A 131 22.47 1.70 5.66
N VAL A 132 22.07 2.92 6.05
CA VAL A 132 22.77 3.75 7.04
C VAL A 132 21.79 3.98 8.20
N PRO A 133 21.78 3.08 9.21
CA PRO A 133 20.80 3.14 10.29
C PRO A 133 20.83 4.47 11.04
N LEU A 134 19.68 4.85 11.61
CA LEU A 134 19.63 5.98 12.54
C LEU A 134 20.43 5.67 13.81
N VAL A 135 20.99 6.72 14.42
CA VAL A 135 21.66 6.67 15.72
C VAL A 135 20.87 7.53 16.69
N ASP A 136 20.38 6.93 17.77
CA ASP A 136 19.50 7.58 18.75
C ASP A 136 18.33 8.34 18.09
N ASP A 137 17.69 7.67 17.13
CA ASP A 137 16.59 8.20 16.31
C ASP A 137 16.95 9.43 15.44
N ARG A 138 18.24 9.77 15.29
CA ARG A 138 18.76 10.86 14.44
C ARG A 138 19.58 10.36 13.26
N LEU A 139 19.80 11.24 12.28
CA LEU A 139 20.58 10.95 11.08
C LEU A 139 22.07 10.79 11.42
N ASP A 140 22.66 9.65 11.06
CA ASP A 140 24.10 9.40 11.17
C ASP A 140 24.85 10.11 10.03
N LEU A 141 25.13 11.41 10.21
CA LEU A 141 25.83 12.21 9.21
C LEU A 141 27.22 11.65 8.84
N PRO A 142 28.07 11.20 9.80
CA PRO A 142 29.31 10.50 9.48
C PRO A 142 29.08 9.22 8.65
N GLY A 143 28.13 8.37 9.04
CA GLY A 143 27.81 7.16 8.29
C GLY A 143 27.29 7.44 6.88
N LEU A 144 26.49 8.50 6.72
CA LEU A 144 26.03 8.97 5.40
C LEU A 144 27.20 9.45 4.54
N GLU A 145 28.15 10.22 5.10
CA GLU A 145 29.34 10.68 4.37
C GLU A 145 30.21 9.49 3.90
N GLU A 146 30.44 8.52 4.78
CA GLU A 146 31.19 7.32 4.46
C GLU A 146 30.50 6.51 3.35
N ALA A 147 29.20 6.26 3.47
CA ALA A 147 28.42 5.56 2.47
C ALA A 147 28.44 6.29 1.11
N PHE A 148 28.27 7.62 1.10
CA PHE A 148 28.30 8.41 -0.13
C PHE A 148 29.68 8.37 -0.80
N ALA A 149 30.76 8.35 -0.02
CA ALA A 149 32.12 8.28 -0.55
C ALA A 149 32.49 6.89 -1.10
N THR A 150 32.08 5.84 -0.41
CA THR A 150 32.54 4.46 -0.65
C THR A 150 31.62 3.70 -1.60
N GLU A 151 30.32 3.72 -1.34
CA GLU A 151 29.30 2.99 -2.12
C GLU A 151 28.84 3.77 -3.35
N ARG A 152 29.05 5.09 -3.36
CA ARG A 152 28.69 6.02 -4.46
C ARG A 152 27.24 5.81 -4.95
N PRO A 153 26.26 5.88 -4.03
CA PRO A 153 24.86 5.68 -4.37
C PRO A 153 24.37 6.78 -5.31
N ALA A 154 23.44 6.45 -6.20
CA ALA A 154 22.81 7.44 -7.08
C ALA A 154 21.74 8.25 -6.34
N VAL A 155 21.00 7.59 -5.44
CA VAL A 155 19.84 8.15 -4.75
C VAL A 155 19.93 7.91 -3.24
N TYR A 156 19.45 8.86 -2.46
CA TYR A 156 19.15 8.68 -1.04
C TYR A 156 17.65 8.88 -0.80
N LEU A 157 16.95 7.83 -0.36
CA LEU A 157 15.56 7.91 0.09
C LEU A 157 15.53 8.32 1.58
N LEU A 158 15.10 9.54 1.85
CA LEU A 158 14.93 10.11 3.19
C LEU A 158 13.45 10.04 3.60
N CYS A 159 13.17 9.71 4.87
CA CYS A 159 11.81 9.75 5.43
C CYS A 159 11.73 10.89 6.46
N SER A 160 10.88 11.91 6.24
CA SER A 160 10.85 13.10 7.08
C SER A 160 9.43 13.71 7.16
N PRO A 161 8.68 13.59 8.27
CA PRO A 161 9.02 12.91 9.52
C PRO A 161 9.24 11.40 9.37
N HIS A 162 10.16 10.86 10.17
CA HIS A 162 10.64 9.49 10.02
C HIS A 162 9.65 8.47 10.59
N ASN A 163 9.25 7.49 9.78
CA ASN A 163 8.42 6.35 10.19
C ASN A 163 9.34 5.12 10.35
N PRO A 164 9.47 4.54 11.56
CA PRO A 164 8.38 4.43 12.54
C PRO A 164 8.46 5.29 13.81
N ASN A 165 9.62 5.86 14.15
CA ASN A 165 9.84 6.52 15.45
C ASN A 165 9.14 7.88 15.61
N GLY A 166 8.75 8.53 14.50
CA GLY A 166 8.12 9.84 14.50
C GLY A 166 9.11 10.99 14.67
N THR A 167 10.40 10.76 14.39
CA THR A 167 11.41 11.82 14.42
C THR A 167 11.09 12.92 13.42
N ILE A 168 11.21 14.16 13.87
CA ILE A 168 11.26 15.34 13.00
C ILE A 168 12.74 15.77 12.93
N HIS A 169 13.32 15.72 11.75
CA HIS A 169 14.70 16.12 11.50
C HIS A 169 14.84 17.65 11.58
N THR A 170 15.98 18.13 12.09
CA THR A 170 16.20 19.57 12.22
C THR A 170 16.67 20.16 10.90
N ALA A 171 16.46 21.47 10.73
CA ALA A 171 16.98 22.20 9.57
C ALA A 171 18.51 22.04 9.41
N GLU A 172 19.25 21.98 10.53
CA GLU A 172 20.70 21.79 10.51
C GLU A 172 21.12 20.40 9.99
N GLU A 173 20.44 19.34 10.43
CA GLU A 173 20.68 17.98 9.93
C GLU A 173 20.36 17.87 8.45
N LEU A 174 19.18 18.36 8.03
CA LEU A 174 18.75 18.32 6.63
C LEU A 174 19.69 19.15 5.74
N ALA A 175 20.15 20.32 6.20
CA ALA A 175 21.16 21.11 5.49
C ALA A 175 22.52 20.39 5.42
N ALA A 176 22.88 19.62 6.45
CA ALA A 176 24.11 18.82 6.42
C ALA A 176 24.00 17.67 5.40
N VAL A 177 22.86 16.98 5.36
CA VAL A 177 22.54 15.99 4.32
C VAL A 177 22.61 16.62 2.93
N ALA A 178 22.00 17.79 2.72
CA ALA A 178 22.03 18.47 1.42
C ALA A 178 23.46 18.78 0.96
N ARG A 179 24.30 19.32 1.85
CA ARG A 179 25.73 19.56 1.57
C ARG A 179 26.50 18.27 1.27
N LEU A 180 26.19 17.18 1.97
CA LEU A 180 26.83 15.87 1.73
C LEU A 180 26.42 15.32 0.36
N ALA A 181 25.13 15.31 0.07
CA ALA A 181 24.58 14.83 -1.18
C ALA A 181 25.13 15.61 -2.38
N GLU A 182 25.18 16.94 -2.30
CA GLU A 182 25.76 17.79 -3.33
C GLU A 182 27.24 17.48 -3.58
N ARG A 183 28.06 17.36 -2.52
CA ARG A 183 29.50 17.04 -2.64
C ARG A 183 29.76 15.70 -3.34
N HIS A 184 28.86 14.74 -3.17
CA HIS A 184 29.03 13.38 -3.67
C HIS A 184 28.18 13.07 -4.91
N GLY A 185 27.40 14.04 -5.41
CA GLY A 185 26.53 13.87 -6.57
C GLY A 185 25.34 12.93 -6.33
N VAL A 186 24.89 12.79 -5.09
CA VAL A 186 23.74 11.97 -4.70
C VAL A 186 22.47 12.80 -4.83
N VAL A 187 21.41 12.26 -5.42
CA VAL A 187 20.09 12.92 -5.44
C VAL A 187 19.29 12.49 -4.21
N VAL A 188 18.76 13.45 -3.45
CA VAL A 188 17.90 13.14 -2.30
C VAL A 188 16.44 13.09 -2.74
N VAL A 189 15.71 12.06 -2.32
CA VAL A 189 14.26 11.94 -2.48
C VAL A 189 13.67 11.87 -1.08
N SER A 190 13.06 12.97 -0.63
CA SER A 190 12.49 13.13 0.71
C SER A 190 10.99 12.78 0.69
N ASP A 191 10.61 11.66 1.32
CA ASP A 191 9.22 11.32 1.62
C ASP A 191 8.74 12.18 2.80
N GLU A 192 7.85 13.13 2.50
CA GLU A 192 7.27 14.06 3.46
C GLU A 192 5.76 13.85 3.65
N ILE A 193 5.28 12.62 3.48
CA ILE A 193 3.85 12.29 3.58
C ILE A 193 3.23 12.60 4.95
N HIS A 194 4.05 12.58 6.01
CA HIS A 194 3.62 12.85 7.38
C HIS A 194 3.78 14.31 7.82
N ALA A 195 4.33 15.18 6.95
CA ALA A 195 4.65 16.57 7.28
C ALA A 195 3.46 17.38 7.84
N PRO A 196 2.24 17.31 7.28
CA PRO A 196 1.12 18.11 7.82
C PRO A 196 0.76 17.77 9.27
N LEU A 197 0.96 16.52 9.72
CA LEU A 197 0.70 16.12 11.10
C LEU A 197 1.72 16.70 12.09
N ALA A 198 2.95 16.96 11.63
CA ALA A 198 3.98 17.64 12.41
C ALA A 198 3.80 19.16 12.44
N GLY A 199 2.88 19.71 11.63
CA GLY A 199 2.59 21.12 11.59
C GLY A 199 3.83 21.98 11.34
N ALA A 200 4.00 23.04 12.14
CA ALA A 200 5.07 24.02 11.97
C ALA A 200 6.44 23.50 12.44
N ALA A 201 6.51 22.36 13.12
CA ALA A 201 7.78 21.74 13.51
C ALA A 201 8.49 21.07 12.32
N HIS A 202 7.74 20.70 11.26
CA HIS A 202 8.32 20.13 10.06
C HIS A 202 9.15 21.15 9.28
N VAL A 203 10.28 20.69 8.74
CA VAL A 203 11.14 21.46 7.84
C VAL A 203 11.12 20.79 6.46
N PRO A 204 10.45 21.39 5.46
CA PRO A 204 10.46 20.82 4.11
C PRO A 204 11.89 20.82 3.56
N TYR A 205 12.35 19.68 3.06
CA TYR A 205 13.74 19.47 2.67
C TYR A 205 14.22 20.50 1.64
N LEU A 206 13.39 20.83 0.66
CA LEU A 206 13.70 21.80 -0.40
C LEU A 206 13.84 23.26 0.11
N THR A 207 13.54 23.53 1.38
CA THR A 207 13.75 24.86 1.99
C THR A 207 15.13 25.04 2.60
N VAL A 208 15.89 23.96 2.82
CA VAL A 208 17.22 24.04 3.46
C VAL A 208 18.32 24.40 2.45
N PRO A 209 19.41 25.08 2.88
CA PRO A 209 20.50 25.43 1.98
C PRO A 209 21.15 24.20 1.32
N GLY A 210 21.33 24.25 0.00
CA GLY A 210 21.97 23.19 -0.79
C GLY A 210 21.03 22.10 -1.29
N ALA A 211 19.72 22.17 -1.01
CA ALA A 211 18.75 21.13 -1.43
C ALA A 211 18.33 21.20 -2.90
N GLY A 212 19.05 21.92 -3.77
CA GLY A 212 18.68 22.09 -5.18
C GLY A 212 18.70 20.79 -6.00
N ASN A 213 19.50 19.79 -5.59
CA ASN A 213 19.55 18.48 -6.22
C ASN A 213 18.70 17.45 -5.46
N ALA A 214 17.39 17.70 -5.35
CA ALA A 214 16.49 16.83 -4.62
C ALA A 214 15.05 16.88 -5.14
N LEU A 215 14.29 15.84 -4.77
CA LEU A 215 12.85 15.76 -4.91
C LEU A 215 12.20 15.59 -3.53
N VAL A 216 11.04 16.20 -3.33
CA VAL A 216 10.11 15.89 -2.23
C VAL A 216 8.96 15.08 -2.81
N VAL A 217 8.56 14.01 -2.11
CA VAL A 217 7.38 13.23 -2.45
C VAL A 217 6.40 13.33 -1.28
N THR A 218 5.17 13.74 -1.54
CA THR A 218 4.20 13.98 -0.46
C THR A 218 2.76 13.70 -0.89
N SER A 219 1.86 13.66 0.09
CA SER A 219 0.42 13.47 -0.11
C SER A 219 -0.39 13.87 1.13
N ALA A 220 -1.59 14.41 0.94
CA ALA A 220 -2.58 14.58 2.01
C ALA A 220 -3.13 13.24 2.57
N SER A 221 -2.82 12.10 1.94
CA SER A 221 -3.39 10.79 2.26
C SER A 221 -3.22 10.33 3.70
N LYS A 222 -2.07 10.59 4.33
CA LYS A 222 -1.84 10.20 5.73
C LYS A 222 -2.43 11.19 6.71
N SER A 223 -2.37 12.47 6.40
CA SER A 223 -2.77 13.54 7.31
C SER A 223 -4.27 13.72 7.39
N TRP A 224 -5.03 13.39 6.33
CA TRP A 224 -6.51 13.46 6.30
C TRP A 224 -7.19 12.10 6.07
N ASN A 225 -6.47 11.00 6.24
CA ASN A 225 -6.99 9.63 6.08
C ASN A 225 -7.57 9.31 4.69
N LEU A 226 -6.89 9.74 3.62
CA LEU A 226 -7.34 9.63 2.21
C LEU A 226 -6.59 8.58 1.38
N ALA A 227 -5.87 7.65 2.02
CA ALA A 227 -4.99 6.70 1.33
C ALA A 227 -5.67 5.84 0.24
N ALA A 228 -6.98 5.60 0.36
CA ALA A 228 -7.75 4.86 -0.64
C ALA A 228 -8.03 5.67 -1.92
N LEU A 229 -7.99 7.01 -1.86
CA LEU A 229 -8.39 7.88 -2.96
C LEU A 229 -7.29 8.14 -3.98
N LYS A 230 -6.03 7.77 -3.68
CA LYS A 230 -4.89 7.80 -4.62
C LYS A 230 -4.62 9.15 -5.30
N ALA A 231 -3.90 10.02 -4.59
CA ALA A 231 -3.18 11.14 -5.17
C ALA A 231 -1.92 11.48 -4.35
N GLY A 232 -0.84 11.86 -5.04
CA GLY A 232 0.41 12.33 -4.45
C GLY A 232 1.09 13.35 -5.36
N LEU A 233 2.13 14.00 -4.85
CA LEU A 233 2.92 15.00 -5.58
C LEU A 233 4.40 14.64 -5.47
N VAL A 234 5.11 14.81 -6.58
CA VAL A 234 6.58 14.87 -6.63
C VAL A 234 6.97 16.31 -6.95
N ILE A 235 7.83 16.90 -6.14
CA ILE A 235 8.12 18.34 -6.13
C ILE A 235 9.62 18.52 -6.18
N GLY A 236 10.13 19.42 -7.02
CA GLY A 236 11.55 19.70 -7.09
C GLY A 236 11.96 20.35 -8.41
N ASP A 237 13.26 20.29 -8.70
CA ASP A 237 13.81 20.90 -9.91
C ASP A 237 13.24 20.28 -11.20
N ALA A 238 12.92 21.14 -12.17
CA ALA A 238 12.31 20.72 -13.44
C ALA A 238 13.16 19.68 -14.18
N ALA A 239 14.49 19.78 -14.16
CA ALA A 239 15.36 18.83 -14.84
C ALA A 239 15.32 17.44 -14.18
N LEU A 240 15.06 17.36 -12.87
CA LEU A 240 14.84 16.07 -12.19
C LEU A 240 13.44 15.52 -12.50
N LEU A 241 12.42 16.38 -12.53
CA LEU A 241 11.04 15.97 -12.84
C LEU A 241 10.88 15.46 -14.28
N GLU A 242 11.64 16.00 -15.22
CA GLU A 242 11.69 15.55 -16.62
C GLU A 242 12.26 14.13 -16.79
N ARG A 243 13.09 13.67 -15.85
CA ARG A 243 13.63 12.30 -15.84
C ARG A 243 12.63 11.27 -15.33
N LEU A 244 11.54 11.70 -14.72
CA LEU A 244 10.49 10.81 -14.23
C LEU A 244 9.56 10.39 -15.37
N ASN A 245 8.98 9.20 -15.25
CA ASN A 245 8.03 8.67 -16.22
C ASN A 245 6.95 9.71 -16.60
N PRO A 246 6.80 10.06 -17.90
CA PRO A 246 5.84 11.07 -18.33
C PRO A 246 4.39 10.69 -18.06
N MET A 247 4.08 9.39 -17.94
CA MET A 247 2.73 8.87 -17.68
C MET A 247 2.43 8.64 -16.19
N MET A 248 3.36 9.00 -15.30
CA MET A 248 3.13 8.96 -13.85
C MET A 248 1.86 9.72 -13.40
N PRO A 249 1.53 10.90 -13.97
CA PRO A 249 0.30 11.63 -13.61
C PRO A 249 -1.00 10.86 -13.89
N ASP A 250 -1.01 10.00 -14.91
CA ASP A 250 -2.22 9.28 -15.38
C ASP A 250 -2.74 8.28 -14.34
N GLY A 251 -1.89 7.91 -13.37
CA GLY A 251 -2.25 6.99 -12.31
C GLY A 251 -3.00 7.62 -11.13
N ALA A 252 -3.16 8.94 -11.08
CA ALA A 252 -3.89 9.61 -10.01
C ALA A 252 -5.41 9.61 -10.27
N SER A 253 -6.19 9.42 -9.20
CA SER A 253 -7.65 9.43 -9.31
C SER A 253 -8.21 10.85 -9.36
N TYR A 254 -9.27 11.08 -10.13
CA TYR A 254 -10.05 12.32 -10.05
C TYR A 254 -10.55 12.61 -8.63
N PHE A 255 -11.18 11.63 -7.98
CA PHE A 255 -11.62 11.76 -6.59
C PHE A 255 -10.46 11.94 -5.62
N GLY A 256 -9.28 11.38 -5.95
CA GLY A 256 -8.02 11.64 -5.26
C GLY A 256 -7.65 13.11 -5.32
N VAL A 257 -7.49 13.67 -6.51
CA VAL A 257 -7.14 15.08 -6.75
C VAL A 257 -8.14 16.00 -6.04
N LEU A 258 -9.45 15.78 -6.22
CA LEU A 258 -10.51 16.56 -5.59
C LEU A 258 -10.41 16.54 -4.06
N ALA A 259 -10.34 15.34 -3.45
CA ALA A 259 -10.31 15.20 -2.01
C ALA A 259 -9.03 15.76 -1.39
N HIS A 260 -7.87 15.57 -2.03
CA HIS A 260 -6.60 16.05 -1.52
C HIS A 260 -6.48 17.58 -1.67
N ALA A 261 -6.98 18.17 -2.76
CA ALA A 261 -7.06 19.62 -2.91
C ALA A 261 -8.00 20.24 -1.87
N THR A 262 -9.19 19.65 -1.68
CA THR A 262 -10.16 20.08 -0.65
C THR A 262 -9.57 19.98 0.75
N ALA A 263 -8.81 18.91 1.03
CA ALA A 263 -8.17 18.73 2.33
C ALA A 263 -7.22 19.90 2.67
N LEU A 264 -6.39 20.29 1.71
CA LEU A 264 -5.39 21.34 1.86
C LEU A 264 -5.99 22.76 1.88
N ASN A 265 -7.09 22.99 1.16
CA ASN A 265 -7.76 24.29 1.11
C ASN A 265 -8.71 24.50 2.29
N ASP A 266 -9.55 23.51 2.58
CA ASP A 266 -10.77 23.71 3.36
C ASP A 266 -10.81 22.89 4.67
N ALA A 267 -9.87 21.96 4.88
CA ALA A 267 -9.84 21.08 6.07
C ALA A 267 -8.59 21.28 6.95
N ARG A 268 -8.04 22.49 6.99
CA ARG A 268 -6.85 22.83 7.79
C ARG A 268 -7.10 22.72 9.30
N ASP A 269 -8.24 23.19 9.78
CA ASP A 269 -8.60 23.09 11.20
C ASP A 269 -8.69 21.62 11.64
N TRP A 270 -9.23 20.76 10.76
CA TRP A 270 -9.36 19.32 11.04
C TRP A 270 -8.00 18.65 11.24
N VAL A 271 -6.97 18.96 10.42
CA VAL A 271 -5.64 18.36 10.62
C VAL A 271 -4.95 18.90 11.88
N GLY A 272 -5.22 20.16 12.25
CA GLY A 272 -4.77 20.73 13.52
C GLY A 272 -5.37 20.01 14.73
N GLU A 273 -6.69 19.78 14.73
CA GLU A 273 -7.39 19.02 15.77
C GLU A 273 -6.92 17.55 15.80
N ALA A 274 -6.76 16.91 14.63
CA ALA A 274 -6.29 15.53 14.54
C ALA A 274 -4.86 15.38 15.10
N SER A 275 -3.97 16.33 14.80
CA SER A 275 -2.61 16.36 15.35
C SER A 275 -2.62 16.51 16.89
N ALA A 276 -3.45 17.41 17.41
CA ALA A 276 -3.59 17.60 18.86
C ALA A 276 -4.16 16.36 19.56
N GLU A 277 -5.17 15.71 18.99
CA GLU A 277 -5.72 14.45 19.51
C GLU A 277 -4.70 13.31 19.47
N VAL A 278 -3.90 13.20 18.39
CA VAL A 278 -2.82 12.22 18.27
C VAL A 278 -1.77 12.44 19.36
N ALA A 279 -1.34 13.68 19.60
CA ALA A 279 -0.39 14.00 20.66
C ALA A 279 -0.93 13.56 22.03
N ALA A 280 -2.18 13.90 22.32
CA ALA A 280 -2.84 13.49 23.57
C ALA A 280 -3.01 11.96 23.67
N ASN A 281 -3.20 11.26 22.56
CA ASN A 281 -3.26 9.80 22.52
C ASN A 281 -1.89 9.14 22.76
N LYS A 282 -0.80 9.74 22.29
CA LYS A 282 0.56 9.27 22.60
C LYS A 282 0.87 9.39 24.09
N GLU A 283 0.52 10.52 24.70
CA GLU A 283 0.64 10.71 26.15
C GLU A 283 -0.23 9.72 26.93
N PHE A 284 -1.47 9.52 26.50
CA PHE A 284 -2.38 8.56 27.10
C PHE A 284 -1.86 7.12 27.00
N PHE A 285 -1.33 6.72 25.84
CA PHE A 285 -0.71 5.42 25.64
C PHE A 285 0.49 5.21 26.56
N ALA A 286 1.37 6.20 26.68
CA ALA A 286 2.52 6.14 27.60
C ALA A 286 2.06 5.97 29.07
N ALA A 287 1.02 6.70 29.49
CA ALA A 287 0.46 6.61 30.83
C ALA A 287 -0.17 5.22 31.11
N GLU A 288 -0.90 4.66 30.15
CA GLU A 288 -1.50 3.34 30.27
C GLU A 288 -0.44 2.22 30.32
N LEU A 289 0.62 2.33 29.51
CA LEU A 289 1.79 1.44 29.60
C LEU A 289 2.41 1.52 30.99
N ALA A 290 2.72 2.71 31.50
CA ALA A 290 3.30 2.89 32.83
C ALA A 290 2.41 2.31 33.95
N ARG A 291 1.09 2.33 33.76
CA ARG A 291 0.11 1.80 34.72
C ARG A 291 0.00 0.27 34.70
N LEU A 292 0.01 -0.36 33.54
CA LEU A 292 -0.31 -1.80 33.38
C LEU A 292 0.90 -2.68 33.02
N ILE A 293 1.90 -2.11 32.38
CA ILE A 293 3.11 -2.79 31.88
C ILE A 293 4.34 -1.89 32.15
N PRO A 294 4.68 -1.63 33.42
CA PRO A 294 5.74 -0.68 33.81
C PRO A 294 7.14 -1.05 33.30
N GLU A 295 7.34 -2.28 32.79
CA GLU A 295 8.55 -2.71 32.09
C GLU A 295 8.73 -2.01 30.73
N LEU A 296 7.65 -1.52 30.12
CA LEU A 296 7.67 -0.83 28.84
C LEU A 296 7.69 0.68 29.04
N HIS A 297 8.66 1.34 28.41
CA HIS A 297 8.75 2.80 28.38
C HIS A 297 8.51 3.29 26.95
N TYR A 298 7.64 4.30 26.82
CA TYR A 298 7.41 5.01 25.56
C TYR A 298 7.50 6.50 25.81
N GLU A 299 8.39 7.17 25.07
CA GLU A 299 8.46 8.62 25.03
C GLU A 299 7.66 9.14 23.82
N PRO A 300 6.59 9.93 24.03
CA PRO A 300 5.77 10.47 22.95
C PRO A 300 6.59 11.28 21.93
N SER A 301 6.62 10.81 20.68
CA SER A 301 7.25 11.54 19.57
C SER A 301 6.34 12.64 19.02
N GLN A 302 6.93 13.69 18.44
CA GLN A 302 6.19 14.83 17.88
C GLN A 302 5.65 14.57 16.47
N GLY A 303 6.29 13.69 15.68
CA GLY A 303 5.88 13.39 14.31
C GLY A 303 4.99 12.15 14.22
N THR A 304 4.19 12.09 13.16
CA THR A 304 3.28 10.96 12.84
C THR A 304 2.25 10.67 13.94
N TYR A 305 1.35 9.70 13.68
CA TYR A 305 0.44 9.13 14.68
C TYR A 305 0.87 7.74 15.17
N LEU A 306 2.14 7.40 14.97
CA LEU A 306 2.70 6.10 15.27
C LEU A 306 3.54 6.18 16.55
N ALA A 307 3.45 5.14 17.37
CA ALA A 307 4.39 4.89 18.46
C ALA A 307 5.31 3.74 18.08
N TRP A 308 6.59 3.91 18.37
CA TRP A 308 7.62 2.88 18.20
C TRP A 308 8.03 2.40 19.59
N LEU A 309 7.68 1.15 19.90
CA LEU A 309 7.75 0.62 21.25
C LEU A 309 8.78 -0.50 21.32
N ASP A 310 9.83 -0.30 22.12
CA ASP A 310 10.78 -1.36 22.47
C ASP A 310 10.15 -2.30 23.51
N CYS A 311 9.91 -3.55 23.12
CA CYS A 311 9.39 -4.59 24.00
C CYS A 311 10.48 -5.55 24.52
N GLY A 312 11.77 -5.26 24.27
CA GLY A 312 12.91 -6.02 24.76
C GLY A 312 12.87 -6.31 26.27
N PRO A 313 12.49 -5.36 27.15
CA PRO A 313 12.38 -5.61 28.59
C PRO A 313 11.43 -6.75 29.00
N LEU A 314 10.48 -7.14 28.13
CA LEU A 314 9.56 -8.24 28.40
C LEU A 314 10.21 -9.62 28.25
N GLY A 315 11.36 -9.71 27.59
CA GLY A 315 12.03 -10.99 27.31
C GLY A 315 11.26 -11.92 26.38
N LEU A 316 10.41 -11.37 25.52
CA LEU A 316 9.70 -12.09 24.46
C LEU A 316 10.56 -12.11 23.18
N ASP A 317 10.62 -13.26 22.50
CA ASP A 317 11.39 -13.39 21.26
C ASP A 317 10.76 -12.59 20.10
N GLU A 318 9.44 -12.72 19.90
CA GLU A 318 8.69 -11.95 18.90
C GLU A 318 7.44 -11.31 19.56
N PRO A 319 7.59 -10.16 20.26
CA PRO A 319 6.52 -9.56 21.05
C PRO A 319 5.27 -9.25 20.23
N GLY A 320 5.43 -8.77 18.99
CA GLY A 320 4.30 -8.51 18.10
C GLY A 320 3.49 -9.75 17.71
N ARG A 321 4.12 -10.93 17.59
CA ARG A 321 3.39 -12.20 17.39
C ARG A 321 2.68 -12.63 18.66
N HIS A 322 3.34 -12.51 19.82
CA HIS A 322 2.75 -12.82 21.13
C HIS A 322 1.47 -12.01 21.37
N PHE A 323 1.52 -10.69 21.19
CA PHE A 323 0.35 -9.83 21.36
C PHE A 323 -0.78 -10.15 20.38
N HIS A 324 -0.46 -10.58 19.17
CA HIS A 324 -1.48 -11.03 18.22
C HIS A 324 -2.13 -12.35 18.65
N GLN A 325 -1.33 -13.38 18.93
CA GLN A 325 -1.80 -14.73 19.20
C GLN A 325 -2.50 -14.84 20.56
N VAL A 326 -1.93 -14.24 21.60
CA VAL A 326 -2.40 -14.34 22.99
C VAL A 326 -3.23 -13.12 23.38
N GLY A 327 -2.70 -11.92 23.13
CA GLY A 327 -3.39 -10.66 23.47
C GLY A 327 -4.55 -10.31 22.55
N ARG A 328 -4.66 -10.94 21.36
CA ARG A 328 -5.64 -10.56 20.33
C ARG A 328 -5.56 -9.07 19.97
N VAL A 329 -4.34 -8.55 19.83
CA VAL A 329 -4.05 -7.19 19.36
C VAL A 329 -2.98 -7.25 18.27
N ARG A 330 -3.21 -6.59 17.13
CA ARG A 330 -2.26 -6.57 16.01
C ARG A 330 -1.54 -5.24 15.92
N PHE A 331 -0.21 -5.31 15.91
CA PHE A 331 0.70 -4.22 15.57
C PHE A 331 1.48 -4.55 14.30
N ASN A 332 2.18 -3.56 13.72
CA ASN A 332 3.23 -3.89 12.76
C ASN A 332 4.44 -4.45 13.52
N LEU A 333 5.06 -5.48 12.95
CA LEU A 333 6.19 -6.16 13.60
C LEU A 333 7.46 -5.36 13.37
N GLY A 334 8.27 -5.17 14.41
CA GLY A 334 9.47 -4.35 14.28
C GLY A 334 10.49 -4.90 13.27
N ARG A 335 10.53 -6.23 13.09
CA ARG A 335 11.35 -6.90 12.06
C ARG A 335 11.05 -6.44 10.62
N GLU A 336 9.85 -5.92 10.37
CA GLU A 336 9.45 -5.41 9.04
C GLU A 336 10.21 -4.11 8.70
N PHE A 337 10.62 -3.33 9.71
CA PHE A 337 11.33 -2.05 9.54
C PHE A 337 12.85 -2.20 9.55
N SER A 338 13.37 -3.20 10.29
CA SER A 338 14.78 -3.61 10.29
C SER A 338 14.94 -4.99 10.94
N PRO A 339 15.87 -5.85 10.48
CA PRO A 339 16.23 -7.08 11.21
C PRO A 339 16.69 -6.84 12.64
N ALA A 340 17.26 -5.65 12.94
CA ALA A 340 17.73 -5.29 14.27
C ALA A 340 16.60 -4.95 15.25
N THR A 341 15.37 -4.78 14.76
CA THR A 341 14.23 -4.30 15.56
C THR A 341 13.17 -5.36 15.80
N THR A 342 13.55 -6.65 15.84
CA THR A 342 12.63 -7.77 16.13
C THR A 342 11.89 -7.62 17.45
N GLY A 343 12.54 -7.04 18.47
CA GLY A 343 11.95 -6.75 19.77
C GLY A 343 10.97 -5.57 19.79
N PHE A 344 10.76 -4.88 18.68
CA PHE A 344 9.92 -3.68 18.62
C PHE A 344 8.54 -3.98 18.02
N VAL A 345 7.57 -3.12 18.33
CA VAL A 345 6.29 -3.03 17.62
C VAL A 345 5.99 -1.58 17.25
N ARG A 346 5.34 -1.37 16.09
CA ARG A 346 4.77 -0.06 15.75
C ARG A 346 3.26 -0.05 15.99
N VAL A 347 2.82 0.87 16.84
CA VAL A 347 1.43 1.03 17.25
C VAL A 347 0.82 2.26 16.56
N ASN A 348 -0.34 2.09 15.93
CA ASN A 348 -1.11 3.20 15.37
C ASN A 348 -2.04 3.80 16.43
N LEU A 349 -1.81 5.07 16.77
CA LEU A 349 -2.53 5.81 17.82
C LEU A 349 -3.53 6.84 17.28
N ALA A 350 -3.77 6.86 15.97
CA ALA A 350 -4.89 7.62 15.37
C ALA A 350 -6.20 6.81 15.50
N THR A 351 -6.63 6.62 16.75
CA THR A 351 -7.82 5.86 17.15
C THR A 351 -8.35 6.38 18.49
N SER A 352 -9.49 5.86 18.95
CA SER A 352 -10.11 6.33 20.20
C SER A 352 -9.30 5.92 21.43
N ARG A 353 -9.44 6.66 22.54
CA ARG A 353 -8.76 6.31 23.81
C ARG A 353 -9.24 4.97 24.36
N GLU A 354 -10.49 4.61 24.14
CA GLU A 354 -11.07 3.33 24.53
C GLU A 354 -10.37 2.18 23.82
N ILE A 355 -10.07 2.32 22.53
CA ILE A 355 -9.32 1.31 21.76
C ILE A 355 -7.87 1.22 22.24
N ILE A 356 -7.25 2.36 22.56
CA ILE A 356 -5.88 2.39 23.10
C ILE A 356 -5.83 1.68 24.46
N ALA A 357 -6.77 1.98 25.37
CA ALA A 357 -6.85 1.37 26.69
C ALA A 357 -7.06 -0.15 26.59
N GLU A 358 -8.04 -0.58 25.79
CA GLU A 358 -8.32 -2.01 25.53
C GLU A 358 -7.09 -2.73 24.96
N ALA A 359 -6.34 -2.08 24.06
CA ALA A 359 -5.11 -2.65 23.51
C ALA A 359 -4.05 -2.90 24.59
N VAL A 360 -3.82 -1.92 25.48
CA VAL A 360 -2.86 -2.05 26.58
C VAL A 360 -3.33 -3.08 27.62
N GLU A 361 -4.62 -3.12 27.93
CA GLU A 361 -5.20 -4.12 28.84
C GLU A 361 -5.01 -5.55 28.31
N ARG A 362 -5.24 -5.76 27.00
CA ARG A 362 -4.98 -7.03 26.33
C ARG A 362 -3.51 -7.42 26.30
N MET A 363 -2.62 -6.46 26.04
CA MET A 363 -1.18 -6.67 26.15
C MET A 363 -0.83 -7.12 27.57
N ALA A 364 -1.29 -6.41 28.60
CA ALA A 364 -1.00 -6.72 30.00
C ALA A 364 -1.54 -8.10 30.42
N ALA A 365 -2.75 -8.45 30.00
CA ALA A 365 -3.36 -9.75 30.24
C ALA A 365 -2.52 -10.88 29.60
N SER A 366 -2.04 -10.70 28.37
CA SER A 366 -1.21 -11.70 27.68
C SER A 366 0.14 -11.98 28.35
N LEU A 367 0.59 -11.12 29.27
CA LEU A 367 1.86 -11.26 29.98
C LEU A 367 1.72 -12.00 31.32
N GLN A 368 0.49 -12.27 31.79
CA GLN A 368 0.28 -12.90 33.10
C GLN A 368 0.91 -14.31 33.19
N GLU A 369 0.74 -15.14 32.16
CA GLU A 369 1.33 -16.49 32.11
C GLU A 369 2.87 -16.43 31.99
N VAL A 370 3.39 -15.46 31.22
CA VAL A 370 4.84 -15.22 31.06
C VAL A 370 5.46 -14.83 32.40
N ARG A 371 4.78 -13.93 33.14
CA ARG A 371 5.19 -13.48 34.48
C ARG A 371 5.11 -14.60 35.52
N ALA A 372 4.07 -15.44 35.46
CA ALA A 372 3.89 -16.58 36.35
C ALA A 372 4.94 -17.69 36.15
N ALA A 373 5.49 -17.82 34.93
CA ALA A 373 6.49 -18.82 34.57
C ALA A 373 7.95 -18.43 34.92
N GLY A 374 8.24 -17.19 35.35
CA GLY A 374 9.57 -16.79 35.85
C GLY A 374 10.70 -16.66 34.80
N ARG A 375 10.35 -16.56 33.49
CA ARG A 375 11.17 -16.44 32.23
C ARG A 375 11.27 -17.70 31.36
N PRO A 376 11.42 -17.49 30.04
CA PRO A 376 10.33 -17.38 29.07
C PRO A 376 9.84 -18.77 28.63
N ALA A 377 8.53 -18.94 28.51
CA ALA A 377 8.00 -20.09 27.80
C ALA A 377 8.32 -19.92 26.31
N ALA A 378 9.27 -20.71 25.80
CA ALA A 378 9.43 -20.90 24.37
C ALA A 378 8.12 -21.51 23.84
N LEU A 379 7.24 -20.67 23.31
CA LEU A 379 6.15 -21.16 22.48
C LEU A 379 6.79 -21.82 21.26
N GLN A 380 6.62 -23.14 21.14
CA GLN A 380 6.98 -23.86 19.92
C GLN A 380 6.08 -23.36 18.79
N VAL A 381 6.66 -22.54 17.92
CA VAL A 381 6.00 -22.03 16.71
C VAL A 381 6.19 -23.06 15.60
N PRO A 382 5.11 -23.59 14.98
CA PRO A 382 5.22 -24.25 13.67
C PRO A 382 5.65 -23.19 12.65
N ALA A 383 6.69 -23.48 11.87
CA ALA A 383 7.14 -22.59 10.81
C ALA A 383 6.05 -22.45 9.73
N GLU A 384 5.41 -21.29 9.67
CA GLU A 384 4.68 -20.82 8.50
C GLU A 384 5.46 -19.62 7.91
N GLU A 385 5.73 -19.69 6.61
CA GLU A 385 6.43 -18.66 5.84
C GLU A 385 5.56 -17.39 5.73
N ASP A 386 5.88 -16.38 6.54
CA ASP A 386 5.31 -15.04 6.44
C ASP A 386 5.96 -14.28 5.27
N SER A 387 5.32 -14.27 4.11
CA SER A 387 5.60 -13.32 3.03
C SER A 387 4.60 -12.16 3.06
N ASP A 388 4.56 -11.40 4.15
CA ASP A 388 3.64 -10.27 4.34
C ASP A 388 4.27 -8.91 3.95
N ALA A 389 4.89 -8.88 2.77
CA ALA A 389 5.09 -7.64 2.03
C ALA A 389 3.81 -7.32 1.24
N GLU A 390 3.42 -6.05 1.18
CA GLU A 390 2.31 -5.60 0.31
C GLU A 390 2.48 -6.17 -1.11
N PRO A 391 1.46 -6.78 -1.73
CA PRO A 391 1.61 -7.39 -3.05
C PRO A 391 1.69 -6.29 -4.11
N THR A 392 2.89 -5.88 -4.49
CA THR A 392 3.15 -5.15 -5.73
C THR A 392 3.65 -6.13 -6.78
N ARG A 393 2.79 -6.43 -7.76
CA ARG A 393 3.17 -7.20 -8.96
C ARG A 393 4.23 -6.43 -9.74
N VAL A 394 5.43 -7.00 -9.86
CA VAL A 394 6.46 -6.55 -10.80
C VAL A 394 6.05 -7.02 -12.19
N VAL A 395 5.80 -6.08 -13.10
CA VAL A 395 5.68 -6.36 -14.53
C VAL A 395 7.06 -6.12 -15.13
N GLU A 396 7.70 -7.16 -15.66
CA GLU A 396 8.96 -7.01 -16.39
C GLU A 396 8.73 -6.22 -17.70
N PRO A 397 9.62 -5.28 -18.08
CA PRO A 397 9.51 -4.60 -19.35
C PRO A 397 9.85 -5.58 -20.49
N GLY A 398 8.88 -5.84 -21.36
CA GLY A 398 9.11 -6.51 -22.63
C GLY A 398 10.03 -5.70 -23.55
N PRO A 399 10.64 -6.32 -24.57
CA PRO A 399 11.57 -5.65 -25.47
C PRO A 399 10.87 -4.52 -26.26
N PRO A 400 11.58 -3.46 -26.66
CA PRO A 400 10.98 -2.31 -27.33
C PRO A 400 10.34 -2.74 -28.66
N THR A 401 9.03 -2.55 -28.77
CA THR A 401 8.29 -2.73 -30.03
C THR A 401 8.52 -1.52 -30.94
N ALA A 402 8.79 -1.81 -32.22
CA ALA A 402 8.93 -0.79 -33.26
C ALA A 402 7.65 0.03 -33.43
N PRO A 403 7.74 1.31 -33.85
CA PRO A 403 6.55 2.16 -33.99
C PRO A 403 5.66 1.65 -35.12
N MET A 404 4.37 1.46 -34.82
CA MET A 404 3.32 1.21 -35.82
C MET A 404 2.86 2.53 -36.46
N PRO A 405 2.50 2.53 -37.75
CA PRO A 405 2.15 3.74 -38.48
C PRO A 405 0.79 4.29 -38.04
N VAL A 406 0.73 5.61 -37.93
CA VAL A 406 -0.49 6.38 -37.67
C VAL A 406 -1.42 6.28 -38.90
N VAL A 407 -2.65 5.82 -38.68
CA VAL A 407 -3.75 5.92 -39.66
C VAL A 407 -4.63 7.10 -39.25
N PRO A 408 -4.96 8.04 -40.15
CA PRO A 408 -5.77 9.20 -39.81
C PRO A 408 -7.24 8.81 -39.62
N ALA A 409 -7.86 9.32 -38.55
CA ALA A 409 -9.28 9.16 -38.28
C ALA A 409 -10.12 10.12 -39.13
N GLU A 410 -11.13 9.60 -39.82
CA GLU A 410 -12.20 10.40 -40.43
C GLU A 410 -13.34 10.66 -39.42
N PRO A 411 -14.01 11.82 -39.47
CA PRO A 411 -15.04 12.19 -38.51
C PRO A 411 -16.40 11.56 -38.87
N VAL A 412 -16.98 10.81 -37.94
CA VAL A 412 -18.37 10.35 -38.04
C VAL A 412 -19.28 11.32 -37.29
N THR A 413 -20.20 11.93 -38.02
CA THR A 413 -21.34 12.71 -37.49
C THR A 413 -22.62 11.91 -37.69
N ALA A 414 -23.40 11.71 -36.62
CA ALA A 414 -24.81 11.31 -36.69
C ALA A 414 -25.58 11.71 -35.41
N PRO A 415 -26.90 11.98 -35.48
CA PRO A 415 -27.56 12.93 -34.60
C PRO A 415 -28.30 12.32 -33.40
N MET A 416 -28.49 13.15 -32.36
CA MET A 416 -29.32 12.91 -31.17
C MET A 416 -30.77 12.54 -31.52
N ARG A 417 -31.33 11.56 -30.80
CA ARG A 417 -32.77 11.36 -30.63
C ARG A 417 -33.16 11.40 -29.16
N ALA A 418 -34.38 11.90 -28.93
CA ALA A 418 -34.94 12.33 -27.67
C ALA A 418 -35.19 11.21 -26.64
N VAL A 419 -35.16 11.63 -25.38
CA VAL A 419 -35.38 10.86 -24.15
C VAL A 419 -36.88 10.67 -23.90
N GLU A 420 -37.30 9.45 -23.58
CA GLU A 420 -38.58 9.16 -22.89
C GLU A 420 -38.29 8.59 -21.49
N ASP A 421 -39.15 8.99 -20.55
CA ASP A 421 -39.11 8.85 -19.09
C ASP A 421 -39.24 7.38 -18.59
N PRO A 422 -38.48 6.89 -17.58
CA PRO A 422 -38.55 5.50 -17.17
C PRO A 422 -39.57 5.27 -16.03
N GLY A 423 -40.51 4.36 -16.28
CA GLY A 423 -41.29 3.66 -15.25
C GLY A 423 -40.47 2.57 -14.51
N PRO A 424 -41.02 1.97 -13.42
CA PRO A 424 -40.21 1.64 -12.25
C PRO A 424 -39.54 0.26 -12.25
N ALA A 425 -38.38 0.23 -11.58
CA ALA A 425 -37.68 -0.90 -10.95
C ALA A 425 -37.42 -2.16 -11.81
N THR A 426 -36.22 -2.23 -12.40
CA THR A 426 -35.69 -3.46 -12.99
C THR A 426 -34.42 -3.95 -12.29
N ALA A 427 -34.33 -5.27 -12.17
CA ALA A 427 -33.34 -6.05 -11.43
C ALA A 427 -31.87 -5.70 -11.74
N ARG A 428 -31.01 -5.83 -10.72
CA ARG A 428 -29.54 -5.78 -10.86
C ARG A 428 -29.09 -6.78 -11.94
N MET A 429 -28.60 -6.28 -13.07
CA MET A 429 -27.93 -7.11 -14.08
C MET A 429 -26.56 -7.55 -13.55
N ALA A 430 -26.27 -8.85 -13.60
CA ALA A 430 -24.94 -9.39 -13.34
C ALA A 430 -23.94 -8.91 -14.42
N PRO A 431 -22.65 -8.72 -14.10
CA PRO A 431 -21.64 -8.36 -15.09
C PRO A 431 -21.59 -9.42 -16.22
N PRO A 432 -21.35 -9.00 -17.49
CA PRO A 432 -21.29 -9.94 -18.60
C PRO A 432 -20.08 -10.88 -18.43
N ALA A 433 -20.28 -12.17 -18.68
CA ALA A 433 -19.19 -13.14 -18.74
C ALA A 433 -18.22 -12.76 -19.87
N LEU A 434 -16.91 -12.82 -19.63
CA LEU A 434 -15.88 -12.50 -20.63
C LEU A 434 -15.24 -13.75 -21.26
N ALA A 435 -15.50 -14.94 -20.70
CA ALA A 435 -15.03 -16.21 -21.23
C ALA A 435 -15.95 -17.37 -20.84
N GLY A 436 -15.87 -18.45 -21.60
CA GLY A 436 -16.45 -19.75 -21.29
C GLY A 436 -15.36 -20.81 -21.15
N LEU A 437 -15.61 -21.79 -20.29
CA LEU A 437 -14.74 -22.93 -20.10
C LEU A 437 -15.41 -24.17 -20.67
N HIS A 438 -14.78 -24.81 -21.66
CA HIS A 438 -15.30 -25.99 -22.35
C HIS A 438 -14.42 -27.21 -22.08
N THR A 439 -14.96 -28.24 -21.45
CA THR A 439 -14.23 -29.50 -21.24
C THR A 439 -14.21 -30.33 -22.53
N ASN A 440 -13.19 -31.17 -22.70
CA ASN A 440 -13.18 -32.15 -23.79
C ASN A 440 -14.20 -33.29 -23.63
N SER A 441 -14.89 -33.36 -22.49
CA SER A 441 -16.08 -34.20 -22.29
C SER A 441 -17.39 -33.54 -22.74
N GLY A 442 -17.35 -32.28 -23.20
CA GLY A 442 -18.48 -31.55 -23.78
C GLY A 442 -19.27 -30.66 -22.80
N GLU A 443 -18.79 -30.48 -21.57
CA GLU A 443 -19.42 -29.59 -20.59
C GLU A 443 -18.93 -28.16 -20.79
N PHE A 444 -19.85 -27.19 -20.75
CA PHE A 444 -19.53 -25.78 -20.95
C PHE A 444 -20.07 -24.92 -19.81
N VAL A 445 -19.23 -24.03 -19.27
CA VAL A 445 -19.59 -23.12 -18.19
C VAL A 445 -19.13 -21.70 -18.52
N ASN A 446 -20.04 -20.73 -18.46
CA ASN A 446 -19.68 -19.32 -18.54
C ASN A 446 -18.94 -18.88 -17.27
N VAL A 447 -17.77 -18.27 -17.44
CA VAL A 447 -16.96 -17.73 -16.34
C VAL A 447 -17.45 -16.32 -16.02
N VAL A 448 -18.37 -16.23 -15.04
CA VAL A 448 -18.93 -14.94 -14.58
C VAL A 448 -18.07 -14.34 -13.47
N THR A 449 -17.60 -15.17 -12.54
CA THR A 449 -16.71 -14.79 -11.44
C THR A 449 -15.47 -15.67 -11.44
N ALA A 450 -15.65 -16.96 -11.16
CA ALA A 450 -14.63 -17.98 -11.24
C ALA A 450 -15.25 -19.38 -11.41
N VAL A 451 -14.49 -20.29 -12.01
CA VAL A 451 -14.78 -21.71 -12.10
C VAL A 451 -13.62 -22.48 -11.47
N VAL A 452 -13.89 -23.28 -10.44
CA VAL A 452 -12.93 -24.19 -9.82
C VAL A 452 -13.14 -25.59 -10.40
N VAL A 453 -12.08 -26.15 -10.98
CA VAL A 453 -12.09 -27.46 -11.62
C VAL A 453 -11.27 -28.47 -10.82
N GLY A 454 -11.76 -29.69 -10.69
CA GLY A 454 -11.02 -30.80 -10.09
C GLY A 454 -11.83 -32.08 -10.00
N ARG A 455 -11.27 -33.13 -9.38
CA ARG A 455 -11.97 -34.43 -9.28
C ARG A 455 -13.09 -34.46 -8.23
N GLU A 456 -12.98 -33.61 -7.22
CA GLU A 456 -13.97 -33.40 -6.14
C GLU A 456 -13.91 -31.93 -5.68
N PRO A 457 -14.27 -30.98 -6.57
CA PRO A 457 -14.04 -29.57 -6.33
C PRO A 457 -14.98 -29.05 -5.23
N ARG A 458 -14.45 -28.16 -4.39
CA ARG A 458 -15.19 -27.51 -3.31
C ARG A 458 -14.84 -26.04 -3.25
N ALA A 459 -15.80 -25.24 -2.76
CA ALA A 459 -15.54 -23.87 -2.34
C ALA A 459 -14.32 -23.84 -1.41
N THR A 460 -13.35 -23.02 -1.78
CA THR A 460 -12.07 -22.85 -1.07
C THR A 460 -11.83 -21.37 -0.85
N ALA A 461 -10.91 -21.02 0.06
CA ALA A 461 -10.59 -19.63 0.36
C ALA A 461 -10.25 -18.86 -0.93
N GLY A 462 -10.92 -17.72 -1.16
CA GLY A 462 -10.79 -16.91 -2.37
C GLY A 462 -11.69 -17.33 -3.55
N TYR A 463 -12.37 -18.48 -3.45
CA TYR A 463 -13.27 -19.03 -4.48
C TYR A 463 -14.61 -19.49 -3.89
N GLU A 464 -15.07 -18.87 -2.80
CA GLU A 464 -16.27 -19.27 -2.06
C GLU A 464 -17.56 -19.16 -2.88
N ARG A 465 -17.55 -18.30 -3.90
CA ARG A 465 -18.66 -18.08 -4.84
C ARG A 465 -18.37 -18.62 -6.25
N ALA A 466 -17.30 -19.39 -6.43
CA ALA A 466 -16.96 -19.96 -7.72
C ALA A 466 -17.95 -21.07 -8.11
N HIS A 467 -18.22 -21.19 -9.40
CA HIS A 467 -18.85 -22.39 -9.93
C HIS A 467 -17.87 -23.55 -9.80
N VAL A 468 -18.34 -24.73 -9.38
CA VAL A 468 -17.48 -25.91 -9.26
C VAL A 468 -17.75 -26.86 -10.42
N LEU A 469 -16.70 -27.22 -11.15
CA LEU A 469 -16.76 -28.08 -12.33
C LEU A 469 -16.01 -29.38 -12.04
N ARG A 470 -16.75 -30.49 -11.94
CA ARG A 470 -16.17 -31.79 -11.59
C ARG A 470 -15.70 -32.52 -12.84
N VAL A 471 -14.45 -33.00 -12.83
CA VAL A 471 -13.89 -33.83 -13.90
C VAL A 471 -13.59 -35.25 -13.40
N SER A 472 -13.53 -36.21 -14.33
CA SER A 472 -13.17 -37.59 -14.02
C SER A 472 -11.67 -37.73 -13.83
N SER A 473 -11.23 -38.49 -12.83
CA SER A 473 -9.83 -38.81 -12.56
C SER A 473 -9.73 -40.21 -11.94
N PRO A 474 -9.93 -41.27 -12.74
CA PRO A 474 -9.82 -42.65 -12.27
C PRO A 474 -8.46 -43.01 -11.67
N HIS A 475 -7.38 -42.32 -12.05
CA HIS A 475 -6.03 -42.57 -11.53
C HIS A 475 -5.59 -41.59 -10.43
N LEU A 476 -6.45 -40.64 -10.06
CA LEU A 476 -6.22 -39.63 -9.01
C LEU A 476 -5.09 -38.63 -9.32
N ASP A 477 -4.71 -38.46 -10.58
CA ASP A 477 -3.71 -37.49 -11.03
C ASP A 477 -4.25 -36.05 -11.00
N ILE A 478 -5.57 -35.88 -10.98
CA ILE A 478 -6.22 -34.57 -10.84
C ILE A 478 -6.55 -34.33 -9.37
N SER A 479 -6.04 -33.24 -8.80
CA SER A 479 -6.37 -32.82 -7.42
C SER A 479 -7.87 -32.56 -7.20
N ARG A 480 -8.29 -32.58 -5.92
CA ARG A 480 -9.69 -32.30 -5.53
C ARG A 480 -10.13 -30.92 -6.02
N ASN A 481 -9.35 -29.91 -5.69
CA ASN A 481 -9.32 -28.60 -6.34
C ASN A 481 -8.01 -28.58 -7.15
N HIS A 482 -8.07 -28.49 -8.47
CA HIS A 482 -6.89 -28.57 -9.33
C HIS A 482 -6.53 -27.21 -9.92
N VAL A 483 -7.49 -26.54 -10.56
CA VAL A 483 -7.26 -25.27 -11.23
C VAL A 483 -8.48 -24.35 -11.05
N ALA A 484 -8.25 -23.05 -10.91
CA ALA A 484 -9.28 -22.03 -10.99
C ALA A 484 -9.12 -21.21 -12.28
N VAL A 485 -10.24 -20.95 -12.95
CA VAL A 485 -10.32 -20.02 -14.09
C VAL A 485 -11.22 -18.87 -13.67
N GLU A 486 -10.69 -17.65 -13.63
CA GLU A 486 -11.40 -16.46 -13.15
C GLU A 486 -11.29 -15.31 -14.13
N VAL A 487 -12.25 -14.39 -14.07
CA VAL A 487 -12.20 -13.15 -14.84
C VAL A 487 -11.87 -12.03 -13.87
N HIS A 488 -10.72 -11.38 -14.07
CA HIS A 488 -10.27 -10.27 -13.24
C HIS A 488 -9.93 -9.06 -14.12
N LYS A 489 -10.64 -7.94 -13.92
CA LYS A 489 -10.42 -6.66 -14.63
C LYS A 489 -10.43 -6.74 -16.17
N GLY A 490 -11.13 -7.71 -16.75
CA GLY A 490 -11.18 -7.89 -18.21
C GLY A 490 -10.37 -9.09 -18.71
N ASP A 491 -9.48 -9.61 -17.88
CA ASP A 491 -8.55 -10.67 -18.26
C ASP A 491 -9.00 -12.04 -17.73
N VAL A 492 -8.75 -13.10 -18.50
CA VAL A 492 -8.94 -14.48 -18.05
C VAL A 492 -7.66 -14.94 -17.35
N ILE A 493 -7.77 -15.27 -16.07
CA ILE A 493 -6.65 -15.75 -15.25
C ILE A 493 -6.88 -17.22 -14.94
N VAL A 494 -5.83 -18.02 -15.13
CA VAL A 494 -5.77 -19.42 -14.74
C VAL A 494 -4.81 -19.54 -13.57
N ARG A 495 -5.25 -20.17 -12.48
CA ARG A 495 -4.44 -20.40 -11.28
C ARG A 495 -4.42 -21.88 -10.95
N ASP A 496 -3.23 -22.45 -10.79
CA ASP A 496 -3.05 -23.77 -10.20
C ASP A 496 -3.42 -23.72 -8.71
N LEU A 497 -4.24 -24.66 -8.23
CA LEU A 497 -4.69 -24.70 -6.82
C LEU A 497 -3.87 -25.69 -6.00
N HIS A 498 -2.54 -25.59 -6.12
CA HIS A 498 -1.58 -26.53 -5.53
C HIS A 498 -1.84 -27.97 -5.98
N SER A 499 -1.96 -28.15 -7.29
CA SER A 499 -2.25 -29.46 -7.86
C SER A 499 -1.04 -30.40 -7.76
N VAL A 500 -1.29 -31.71 -7.69
CA VAL A 500 -0.21 -32.71 -7.55
C VAL A 500 0.71 -32.72 -8.78
N ASN A 501 0.14 -32.61 -9.98
CA ASN A 501 0.86 -32.77 -11.24
C ASN A 501 1.08 -31.46 -12.01
N GLY A 502 0.56 -30.33 -11.52
CA GLY A 502 0.58 -29.04 -12.20
C GLY A 502 -0.45 -28.97 -13.33
N THR A 503 -0.77 -27.74 -13.74
CA THR A 503 -1.64 -27.46 -14.90
C THR A 503 -0.77 -27.07 -16.09
N VAL A 504 -0.83 -27.81 -17.20
CA VAL A 504 -0.15 -27.44 -18.45
C VAL A 504 -1.03 -26.47 -19.23
N VAL A 505 -0.52 -25.28 -19.49
CA VAL A 505 -1.17 -24.23 -20.27
C VAL A 505 -0.61 -24.25 -21.68
N VAL A 506 -1.47 -24.36 -22.68
CA VAL A 506 -1.15 -24.36 -24.10
C VAL A 506 -1.80 -23.15 -24.77
N PRO A 507 -1.09 -22.02 -24.90
CA PRO A 507 -1.62 -20.83 -25.57
C PRO A 507 -1.82 -21.06 -27.08
N PRO A 508 -2.73 -20.32 -27.74
CA PRO A 508 -2.97 -20.46 -29.19
C PRO A 508 -1.73 -20.21 -30.05
N ASN A 509 -0.90 -19.24 -29.63
CA ASN A 509 0.25 -18.74 -30.38
C ASN A 509 1.56 -18.79 -29.56
N GLY A 510 1.65 -19.70 -28.58
CA GLY A 510 2.78 -19.76 -27.65
C GLY A 510 3.26 -21.18 -27.36
N SER A 511 4.41 -21.30 -26.70
CA SER A 511 4.90 -22.60 -26.23
C SER A 511 4.15 -23.04 -24.96
N PRO A 512 3.84 -24.34 -24.81
CA PRO A 512 3.27 -24.86 -23.57
C PRO A 512 4.16 -24.59 -22.36
N PHE A 513 3.54 -24.27 -21.22
CA PHE A 513 4.23 -24.12 -19.93
C PHE A 513 3.37 -24.71 -18.79
N THR A 514 3.96 -25.02 -17.64
CA THR A 514 3.26 -25.64 -16.51
C THR A 514 3.13 -24.68 -15.34
N LEU A 515 1.92 -24.49 -14.83
CA LEU A 515 1.63 -23.83 -13.56
C LEU A 515 1.69 -24.85 -12.41
N ARG A 516 2.34 -24.49 -11.30
CA ARG A 516 2.45 -25.30 -10.07
C ARG A 516 2.39 -24.40 -8.85
N ASP A 517 2.12 -25.00 -7.70
CA ASP A 517 2.31 -24.38 -6.37
C ASP A 517 1.62 -23.02 -6.21
N GLY A 518 0.38 -22.89 -6.73
CA GLY A 518 -0.38 -21.64 -6.61
C GLY A 518 -0.13 -20.62 -7.72
N ALA A 519 0.77 -20.92 -8.66
CA ALA A 519 1.10 -20.02 -9.78
C ALA A 519 -0.12 -19.71 -10.65
N SER A 520 -0.14 -18.50 -11.20
CA SER A 520 -1.20 -18.02 -12.07
C SER A 520 -0.66 -17.41 -13.35
N ALA A 521 -1.37 -17.60 -14.46
CA ALA A 521 -1.09 -16.94 -15.74
C ALA A 521 -2.35 -16.28 -16.30
N GLN A 522 -2.17 -15.12 -16.91
CA GLN A 522 -3.17 -14.56 -17.81
C GLN A 522 -3.17 -15.37 -19.10
N VAL A 523 -4.35 -15.70 -19.61
CA VAL A 523 -4.53 -16.50 -20.81
C VAL A 523 -5.53 -15.86 -21.76
N GLU A 524 -5.41 -16.19 -23.04
CA GLU A 524 -6.31 -15.68 -24.08
C GLU A 524 -7.36 -16.71 -24.47
N VAL A 525 -8.44 -16.26 -25.10
CA VAL A 525 -9.42 -17.14 -25.74
C VAL A 525 -8.72 -18.04 -26.76
N GLY A 526 -9.03 -19.34 -26.72
CA GLY A 526 -8.39 -20.39 -27.49
C GLY A 526 -7.33 -21.17 -26.71
N THR A 527 -6.91 -20.69 -25.53
CA THR A 527 -5.97 -21.42 -24.66
C THR A 527 -6.55 -22.77 -24.23
N ILE A 528 -5.72 -23.80 -24.23
CA ILE A 528 -6.06 -25.14 -23.70
C ILE A 528 -5.31 -25.38 -22.41
N LEU A 529 -6.02 -25.84 -21.38
CA LEU A 529 -5.47 -26.30 -20.11
C LEU A 529 -5.52 -27.81 -20.08
N ASP A 530 -4.38 -28.48 -19.98
CA ASP A 530 -4.29 -29.91 -19.70
C ASP A 530 -4.00 -30.09 -18.20
N ILE A 531 -4.93 -30.75 -17.52
CA ILE A 531 -4.90 -30.98 -16.06
C ILE A 531 -4.58 -32.44 -15.71
N GLY A 532 -4.24 -33.27 -16.70
CA GLY A 532 -3.89 -34.68 -16.52
C GLY A 532 -5.01 -35.64 -16.91
N GLU A 533 -4.64 -36.93 -17.03
CA GLU A 533 -5.52 -38.04 -17.44
C GLU A 533 -6.29 -37.82 -18.75
N GLY A 534 -5.70 -37.02 -19.66
CA GLY A 534 -6.32 -36.66 -20.93
C GLY A 534 -7.51 -35.72 -20.79
N VAL A 535 -7.71 -35.09 -19.62
CA VAL A 535 -8.72 -34.06 -19.40
C VAL A 535 -8.15 -32.70 -19.82
N SER A 536 -8.83 -32.05 -20.77
CA SER A 536 -8.46 -30.71 -21.22
C SER A 536 -9.64 -29.75 -21.17
N LEU A 537 -9.33 -28.50 -20.87
CA LEU A 537 -10.27 -27.38 -20.76
C LEU A 537 -9.88 -26.32 -21.78
N ARG A 538 -10.79 -25.92 -22.65
CA ARG A 538 -10.58 -24.85 -23.61
C ARG A 538 -11.25 -23.58 -23.13
N ILE A 539 -10.51 -22.47 -23.17
CA ILE A 539 -11.05 -21.13 -23.00
C ILE A 539 -11.71 -20.72 -24.31
N GLU A 540 -13.02 -20.49 -24.30
CA GLU A 540 -13.81 -20.07 -25.46
C GLU A 540 -14.48 -18.71 -25.18
N PRO A 541 -15.02 -18.02 -26.19
CA PRO A 541 -15.92 -16.90 -25.95
C PRO A 541 -17.11 -17.34 -25.08
N PRO A 542 -17.66 -16.44 -24.24
CA PRO A 542 -18.86 -16.73 -23.46
C PRO A 542 -20.02 -17.06 -24.40
N ARG A 543 -20.89 -18.00 -24.00
CA ARG A 543 -22.14 -18.28 -24.73
C ARG A 543 -23.25 -17.44 -24.14
N GLU A 544 -24.15 -16.91 -24.98
CA GLU A 544 -25.34 -16.23 -24.50
C GLU A 544 -26.16 -17.20 -23.63
N THR A 545 -26.41 -16.79 -22.38
CA THR A 545 -27.32 -17.54 -21.49
C THR A 545 -28.74 -17.36 -22.04
N PRO A 546 -29.50 -18.43 -22.31
CA PRO A 546 -30.86 -18.33 -22.85
C PRO A 546 -31.85 -17.65 -21.90
#